data_AF-A0A392RHK3-F1
#
_entry.id   AF-A0A392RHK3-F1
#
_cell.length_a   1.000
_cell.length_b   1.000
_cell.length_c   1.000
_cell.angle_alpha   90.00
_cell.angle_beta   90.00
_cell.angle_gamma   90.00
#
_symmetry.space_group_name_H-M   'P 1'
#
loop_
_entity.id
_entity.type
_entity.pdbx_description
1 polymer ?
#
loop_
_entity_poly.entity_id
_entity_poly.type
_entity_poly.pdbx_seq_one_letter_code
_entity_poly.pdbx_strand_id
1 'polypeptide(L)'
;EDNFQVLYPDWIHSLLEGGDIQIPIDEEGDFRIAKKLAIVGLWCIQWQPMHRPSMKTVMQMLQGDEDKLKVPSNPFGPTTSANTTTNVVAKRINLELEVIEEID
;
A
#
# COMPACT_ATOMS: atom_id res chain seq x y z
N GLU A 1 -24.12 -13.34 5.45
CA GLU A 1 -23.49 -12.03 5.70
C GLU A 1 -22.04 -12.14 5.30
N ASP A 2 -21.75 -11.89 4.03
CA ASP A 2 -20.37 -11.94 3.54
C ASP A 2 -19.68 -10.66 3.99
N ASN A 3 -18.81 -10.81 4.99
CA ASN A 3 -17.99 -9.75 5.54
C ASN A 3 -16.92 -9.37 4.51
N PHE A 4 -17.29 -8.58 3.51
CA PHE A 4 -16.35 -7.96 2.58
C PHE A 4 -15.60 -6.85 3.29
N GLN A 5 -14.68 -7.22 4.18
CA GLN A 5 -13.57 -6.35 4.57
C GLN A 5 -12.65 -6.25 3.36
N VAL A 6 -13.06 -5.48 2.35
CA VAL A 6 -12.18 -5.12 1.24
C VAL A 6 -11.04 -4.31 1.85
N LEU A 7 -9.87 -4.93 1.94
CA LEU A 7 -8.67 -4.24 2.38
C LEU A 7 -8.34 -3.19 1.33
N TYR A 8 -8.43 -1.91 1.72
CA TYR A 8 -8.15 -0.79 0.83
C TYR A 8 -6.81 -0.93 0.07
N PRO A 9 -5.70 -1.40 0.67
CA PRO A 9 -4.47 -1.62 -0.07
C PRO A 9 -4.58 -2.65 -1.21
N ASP A 10 -5.28 -3.77 -0.99
CA ASP A 10 -5.48 -4.81 -2.00
C ASP A 10 -6.31 -4.32 -3.18
N TRP A 11 -7.34 -3.53 -2.88
CA TRP A 11 -8.19 -2.92 -3.88
C TRP A 11 -7.41 -1.92 -4.76
N ILE A 12 -6.55 -1.11 -4.15
CA ILE A 12 -5.68 -0.18 -4.88
C ILE A 12 -4.66 -0.94 -5.75
N HIS A 13 -4.08 -2.03 -5.27
CA HIS A 13 -3.21 -2.88 -6.09
C HIS A 13 -3.93 -3.41 -7.34
N SER A 14 -5.13 -3.95 -7.15
CA SER A 14 -5.95 -4.51 -8.24
C SER A 14 -6.27 -3.44 -9.29
N LEU A 15 -6.61 -2.22 -8.85
CA LEU A 15 -6.83 -1.08 -9.74
C LEU A 15 -5.57 -0.73 -10.56
N LEU A 16 -4.41 -0.64 -9.90
CA LEU A 16 -3.15 -0.27 -10.56
C LEU A 16 -2.65 -1.33 -11.57
N GLU A 17 -3.03 -2.60 -11.38
CA GLU A 17 -2.71 -3.72 -12.27
C GLU A 17 -3.67 -3.85 -13.47
N GLY A 18 -4.65 -2.96 -13.60
CA GLY A 18 -5.62 -2.96 -14.71
C GLY A 18 -6.97 -3.56 -14.37
N GLY A 19 -7.30 -3.73 -13.08
CA GLY A 19 -8.66 -3.99 -12.63
C GLY A 19 -9.57 -2.82 -13.00
N ASP A 20 -10.71 -3.13 -13.62
CA ASP A 20 -11.73 -2.16 -14.05
C ASP A 20 -12.51 -1.63 -12.83
N ILE A 21 -11.84 -0.83 -12.03
CA ILE A 21 -12.43 -0.09 -10.93
C ILE A 21 -12.41 1.37 -11.37
N GLN A 22 -13.54 1.85 -11.87
CA GLN A 22 -13.69 3.25 -12.25
C GLN A 22 -13.54 4.10 -10.97
N ILE A 23 -12.36 4.67 -10.73
CA ILE A 23 -12.31 5.84 -9.86
C ILE A 23 -12.94 6.97 -10.70
N PRO A 24 -14.08 7.54 -10.29
CA PRO A 24 -14.69 8.64 -11.01
C PRO A 24 -13.80 9.87 -10.84
N ILE A 25 -12.86 10.02 -11.76
CA ILE A 25 -11.99 11.18 -11.86
C ILE A 25 -12.33 11.84 -13.18
N ASP A 26 -13.02 12.99 -13.10
CA ASP A 26 -13.61 13.69 -14.24
C ASP A 26 -12.57 14.29 -15.20
N GLU A 27 -11.32 14.48 -14.75
CA GLU A 27 -10.25 15.07 -15.55
C GLU A 27 -9.04 14.11 -15.69
N GLU A 28 -8.55 13.93 -16.92
CA GLU A 28 -7.39 13.08 -17.25
C GLU A 28 -6.14 13.45 -16.43
N GLY A 29 -5.94 14.74 -16.12
CA GLY A 29 -4.85 15.22 -15.28
C GLY A 29 -4.93 14.74 -13.84
N ASP A 30 -6.15 14.64 -13.30
CA ASP A 30 -6.40 14.21 -11.94
C ASP A 30 -6.19 12.70 -11.78
N PHE A 31 -6.46 11.90 -12.82
CA PHE A 31 -6.22 10.45 -12.79
C PHE A 31 -4.73 10.14 -12.65
N ARG A 32 -3.88 10.86 -13.39
CA ARG A 32 -2.41 10.75 -13.31
C ARG A 32 -1.89 11.05 -11.91
N ILE A 33 -2.36 12.15 -11.32
CA ILE A 33 -2.01 12.55 -9.95
C ILE A 33 -2.48 11.48 -8.95
N ALA A 34 -3.73 11.03 -9.04
CA ALA A 34 -4.27 10.00 -8.16
C ALA A 34 -3.49 8.68 -8.25
N LYS A 35 -3.14 8.24 -9.46
CA LYS A 35 -2.32 7.05 -9.70
C LYS A 35 -0.95 7.18 -9.06
N LYS A 36 -0.27 8.32 -9.25
CA LYS A 36 1.03 8.61 -8.62
C LYS A 36 0.93 8.56 -7.09
N LEU A 37 -0.07 9.22 -6.52
CA LEU A 37 -0.29 9.26 -5.07
C LEU A 37 -0.60 7.87 -4.51
N ALA A 38 -1.38 7.07 -5.22
CA ALA A 38 -1.67 5.69 -4.85
C ALA A 38 -0.39 4.84 -4.79
N ILE A 39 0.47 4.89 -5.82
CA ILE A 39 1.75 4.16 -5.83
C ILE A 39 2.64 4.60 -4.67
N VAL A 40 2.79 5.92 -4.45
CA VAL A 40 3.59 6.46 -3.34
C VAL A 40 3.03 6.03 -1.98
N GLY A 41 1.70 6.09 -1.81
CA GLY A 41 1.00 5.64 -0.61
C GLY A 41 1.27 4.17 -0.31
N LEU A 42 1.18 3.30 -1.32
CA LEU A 42 1.49 1.88 -1.20
C LEU A 42 2.93 1.60 -0.76
N TRP A 43 3.90 2.41 -1.21
CA TRP A 43 5.29 2.33 -0.73
C TRP A 43 5.42 2.73 0.74
N CYS A 44 4.67 3.74 1.19
CA CYS A 44 4.73 4.24 2.56
C CYS A 44 4.10 3.29 3.59
N ILE A 45 3.09 2.51 3.21
CA ILE A 45 2.36 1.60 4.12
C ILE A 45 2.91 0.17 4.14
N GLN A 46 4.09 -0.09 3.54
CA GLN A 46 4.69 -1.42 3.51
C GLN A 46 4.83 -2.01 4.93
N TRP A 47 4.51 -3.30 5.07
CA TRP A 47 4.51 -4.00 6.36
C TRP A 47 5.88 -3.98 7.03
N GLN A 48 6.91 -4.32 6.27
CA GLN A 48 8.29 -4.32 6.73
C GLN A 48 8.86 -2.88 6.67
N PRO A 49 9.30 -2.29 7.80
CA PRO A 49 9.87 -0.94 7.84
C PRO A 49 10.99 -0.70 6.83
N MET A 50 11.83 -1.71 6.54
CA MET A 50 12.95 -1.57 5.61
C MET A 50 12.54 -1.36 4.14
N HIS A 51 11.28 -1.64 3.80
CA HIS A 51 10.73 -1.41 2.47
C HIS A 51 10.06 -0.03 2.33
N ARG A 52 9.88 0.71 3.43
CA ARG A 52 9.32 2.05 3.39
C ARG A 52 10.38 3.03 2.88
N PRO A 53 10.07 3.90 1.91
CA PRO A 53 11.00 4.90 1.43
C PRO A 53 11.27 5.97 2.49
N SER A 54 12.48 6.55 2.45
CA SER A 54 12.77 7.76 3.23
C SER A 54 11.91 8.92 2.74
N MET A 55 11.65 9.92 3.59
CA MET A 55 10.91 11.12 3.17
C MET A 55 11.56 11.83 1.97
N LYS A 56 12.90 11.84 1.89
CA LYS A 56 13.63 12.37 0.73
C LYS A 56 13.27 11.62 -0.55
N THR A 57 13.19 10.29 -0.48
CA THR A 57 12.80 9.43 -1.61
C THR A 57 11.34 9.66 -1.98
N VAL A 58 10.43 9.76 -1.00
CA VAL A 58 9.02 10.10 -1.23
C VAL A 58 8.89 11.42 -2.00
N MET A 59 9.62 12.45 -1.58
CA MET A 59 9.64 13.75 -2.28
C MET A 59 10.14 13.62 -3.73
N GLN A 60 11.17 12.81 -3.97
CA GLN A 60 11.66 12.54 -5.32
C GLN A 60 10.62 11.80 -6.18
N MET A 61 9.89 10.85 -5.60
CA MET A 61 8.81 10.14 -6.30
C MET A 61 7.66 11.09 -6.67
N LEU A 62 7.29 12.00 -5.76
CA LEU A 62 6.22 12.97 -5.99
C LEU A 62 6.58 14.00 -7.08
N GLN A 63 7.80 14.53 -7.02
CA GLN A 63 8.30 15.51 -8.00
C GLN A 63 8.70 14.87 -9.35
N GLY A 64 9.01 13.58 -9.34
CA GLY A 64 9.44 12.82 -10.50
C GLY A 64 8.31 12.46 -11.48
N ASP A 65 8.69 11.76 -12.54
CA ASP A 65 7.76 11.28 -13.56
C ASP A 65 7.05 10.00 -13.09
N GLU A 66 5.75 9.90 -13.34
CA GLU A 66 4.94 8.77 -12.87
C GLU A 66 5.24 7.47 -13.62
N ASP A 67 5.62 7.57 -14.90
CA ASP A 67 5.94 6.42 -15.75
C ASP A 67 7.17 5.64 -15.27
N LYS A 68 7.97 6.25 -14.38
CA LYS A 68 9.14 5.65 -13.76
C LYS A 68 8.82 4.96 -12.44
N LEU A 69 7.63 5.18 -11.88
CA LEU A 69 7.22 4.59 -10.60
C LEU A 69 6.67 3.19 -10.82
N LYS A 70 7.24 2.23 -10.10
CA LYS A 70 6.72 0.85 -10.06
C LYS A 70 5.79 0.69 -8.87
N VAL A 71 4.72 -0.06 -9.08
CA VAL A 71 3.85 -0.53 -8.01
C VAL A 71 4.68 -1.45 -7.10
N PRO A 72 4.69 -1.25 -5.77
CA PRO A 72 5.39 -2.15 -4.85
C PRO A 72 4.75 -3.54 -4.85
N SER A 73 5.35 -4.51 -4.16
CA SER A 73 4.66 -5.78 -3.91
C SER A 73 3.49 -5.56 -2.96
N ASN A 74 2.40 -6.27 -3.18
CA ASN A 74 1.25 -6.25 -2.29
C ASN A 74 1.52 -7.11 -1.04
N PRO A 75 1.64 -6.52 0.16
CA PRO A 75 1.85 -7.29 1.38
C PRO A 75 0.54 -7.88 1.95
N PHE A 76 -0.62 -7.49 1.40
CA PHE A 76 -1.95 -7.88 1.86
C PHE A 76 -2.63 -8.91 0.93
N GLY A 77 -2.12 -9.06 -0.30
CA GLY A 77 -2.70 -9.94 -1.31
C GLY A 77 -2.56 -11.43 -0.96
N PRO A 78 -3.42 -12.30 -1.55
CA PRO A 78 -3.33 -13.74 -1.35
C PRO A 78 -1.95 -14.21 -1.80
N THR A 79 -1.17 -14.72 -0.84
CA THR A 79 0.25 -15.03 -0.97
C THR A 79 0.56 -15.83 -2.24
N THR A 80 1.09 -15.18 -3.27
CA THR A 80 1.83 -15.86 -4.33
C THR A 80 3.32 -15.64 -4.08
N SER A 81 3.90 -16.63 -3.39
CA SER A 81 5.32 -16.95 -3.21
C SER A 81 6.35 -15.95 -3.78
N ALA A 82 6.98 -15.18 -2.89
CA ALA A 82 8.38 -14.79 -3.05
C ALA A 82 9.17 -15.49 -1.94
N ASN A 83 9.92 -16.51 -2.32
CA ASN A 83 10.80 -17.26 -1.46
C ASN A 83 11.93 -16.36 -0.95
N THR A 84 11.91 -15.99 0.33
CA THR A 84 13.15 -15.70 1.06
C THR A 84 13.10 -16.41 2.41
N THR A 85 13.68 -17.61 2.41
CA THR A 85 14.07 -18.35 3.60
C THR A 85 15.03 -17.50 4.43
N THR A 86 14.52 -16.77 5.42
CA THR A 86 15.30 -16.34 6.60
C THR A 86 14.38 -16.31 7.83
N ASN A 87 14.30 -17.48 8.47
CA ASN A 87 14.18 -17.70 9.92
C ASN A 87 13.00 -17.06 10.66
N VAL A 88 11.86 -17.78 10.74
CA VAL A 88 11.12 -18.29 11.92
C VAL A 88 11.04 -17.47 13.25
N VAL A 89 11.60 -16.27 13.37
CA VAL A 89 11.66 -15.47 14.61
C VAL A 89 11.17 -14.05 14.37
N ALA A 90 10.07 -13.87 13.64
CA ALA A 90 9.17 -12.74 13.91
C ALA A 90 8.11 -13.24 14.89
N LYS A 91 8.62 -13.48 16.09
CA LYS A 91 7.93 -13.78 17.35
C LYS A 91 6.52 -13.20 17.34
N ARG A 92 5.52 -14.08 17.51
CA ARG A 92 4.11 -13.76 17.81
C ARG A 92 4.02 -12.42 18.54
N ILE A 93 3.65 -11.38 17.82
CA ILE A 93 3.27 -10.10 18.42
C ILE A 93 1.90 -10.38 19.07
N ASN A 94 1.89 -10.56 20.38
CA ASN A 94 0.66 -10.60 21.15
C ASN A 94 -0.06 -9.26 20.90
N LEU A 95 -1.12 -9.31 20.11
CA LEU A 95 -1.97 -8.17 19.77
C LEU A 95 -2.97 -7.91 20.91
N GLU A 96 -2.50 -7.83 22.14
CA GLU A 96 -3.26 -7.15 23.21
C GLU A 96 -2.76 -5.70 23.19
N LEU A 97 -3.39 -4.90 22.35
CA LEU A 97 -3.25 -3.45 22.41
C LEU A 97 -4.13 -2.98 23.56
N GLU A 98 -3.52 -2.32 24.55
CA GLU A 98 -4.28 -1.69 25.63
C GLU A 98 -5.26 -0.66 25.06
N VAL A 99 -6.48 -0.66 25.59
CA VAL A 99 -7.53 0.30 25.21
C VAL A 99 -7.03 1.71 25.57
N ILE A 100 -6.91 2.57 24.57
CA ILE A 100 -6.58 3.99 24.80
C ILE A 100 -7.88 4.68 25.20
N GLU A 101 -7.99 5.07 26.46
CA GLU A 101 -9.11 5.91 26.92
C GLU A 101 -8.96 7.33 26.37
N GLU A 102 -10.02 7.84 25.75
CA GLU A 102 -10.09 9.24 25.35
C GLU A 102 -10.26 10.11 26.60
N ILE A 103 -9.48 11.19 26.69
CA ILE A 103 -9.59 12.17 27.78
C ILE A 103 -10.65 13.19 27.30
N ASP A 104 -11.77 13.26 28.01
CA ASP A 104 -12.83 14.28 27.83
C ASP A 104 -12.30 15.72 27.99
#